data_AF-A0A8T7A6V8-F1
#
_entry.id   AF-A0A8T7A6V8-F1
#
_cell.length_a   1.000
_cell.length_b   1.000
_cell.length_c   1.000
_cell.angle_alpha   90.00
_cell.angle_beta   90.00
_cell.angle_gamma   90.00
#
_symmetry.space_group_name_H-M   'P 1'
#
loop_
_entity.id
_entity.type
_entity.pdbx_description
1 polymer ?
#
loop_
_entity_poly.entity_id
_entity_poly.type
_entity_poly.pdbx_seq_one_letter_code
_entity_poly.pdbx_strand_id
1 'polypeptide(L)'
;MSYFIIPALIALALKLYILLVVHHSRASRLFYGMILIFALHNLCEVTAYIQFANGTISEFLLRAYYAITFCLLSYMCLYSIEVSKLEKLKSLMLPLCGWTIVASTMAFATDYLVSGIEPIGYSATAVKGSLYWIFSVTTLGSLIFVVVTLMYGYRHAATSRVQIQCLYTLFAMLPLVLVGFAIIPLMNMGYKINAAGVLPICTTLFLIITLKSESKHRFTDIRRFLPFSPERRTALEVQNIISRYSMDEISYKELTKDFEKIVIKHKLEKAGESVSAAARAMQMKRSTLYSMLDRHGLKK
;
A
#
# COMPACT_ATOMS: atom_id res chain seq x y z
N MET A 1 -14.57 28.92 -5.32
CA MET A 1 -14.27 27.97 -4.22
C MET A 1 -14.78 26.54 -4.46
N SER A 2 -15.35 26.17 -5.62
CA SER A 2 -15.92 24.82 -5.86
C SER A 2 -14.94 23.76 -6.38
N TYR A 3 -13.76 24.13 -6.88
CA TYR A 3 -12.86 23.18 -7.57
C TYR A 3 -12.22 22.13 -6.65
N PHE A 4 -12.04 22.42 -5.36
CA PHE A 4 -11.42 21.48 -4.40
C PHE A 4 -12.34 20.30 -4.02
N ILE A 5 -13.65 20.44 -4.24
CA ILE A 5 -14.64 19.37 -3.97
C ILE A 5 -14.55 18.27 -5.01
N ILE A 6 -14.25 18.62 -6.27
CA ILE A 6 -14.28 17.69 -7.40
C ILE A 6 -13.32 16.51 -7.21
N PRO A 7 -12.03 16.70 -6.85
CA PRO A 7 -11.14 15.57 -6.59
C PRO A 7 -11.61 14.67 -5.44
N ALA A 8 -12.17 15.24 -4.38
CA ALA A 8 -12.66 14.49 -3.23
C ALA A 8 -13.90 13.64 -3.59
N LEU A 9 -14.83 14.19 -4.37
CA LEU A 9 -16.00 13.47 -4.91
C LEU A 9 -15.60 12.34 -5.85
N ILE A 10 -14.68 12.60 -6.79
CA ILE A 10 -14.15 11.55 -7.70
C ILE A 10 -13.47 10.45 -6.87
N ALA A 11 -12.65 10.82 -5.89
CA ALA A 11 -12.02 9.87 -5.00
C ALA A 11 -13.04 9.06 -4.19
N LEU A 12 -14.17 9.64 -3.78
CA LEU A 12 -15.24 8.94 -3.06
C LEU A 12 -15.95 7.96 -3.98
N ALA A 13 -16.34 8.38 -5.19
CA ALA A 13 -16.95 7.52 -6.19
C ALA A 13 -16.05 6.32 -6.53
N LEU A 14 -14.74 6.54 -6.69
CA LEU A 14 -13.77 5.47 -6.90
C LEU A 14 -13.68 4.50 -5.71
N LYS A 15 -13.70 5.00 -4.47
CA LYS A 15 -13.71 4.14 -3.26
C LYS A 15 -14.96 3.28 -3.18
N LEU A 16 -16.13 3.84 -3.51
CA LEU A 16 -17.39 3.09 -3.59
C LEU A 16 -17.36 2.04 -4.70
N TYR A 17 -16.83 2.37 -5.87
CA TYR A 17 -16.61 1.40 -6.95
C TYR A 17 -15.68 0.26 -6.51
N ILE A 18 -14.56 0.58 -5.86
CA ILE A 18 -13.62 -0.42 -5.31
C ILE A 18 -14.34 -1.32 -4.30
N LEU A 19 -15.19 -0.77 -3.43
CA LEU A 19 -15.97 -1.55 -2.47
C LEU A 19 -16.86 -2.58 -3.17
N LEU A 20 -17.55 -2.19 -4.26
CA LEU A 20 -18.39 -3.08 -5.07
C LEU A 20 -17.56 -4.19 -5.75
N VAL A 21 -16.40 -3.86 -6.31
CA VAL A 21 -15.49 -4.84 -6.93
C VAL A 21 -14.97 -5.82 -5.87
N VAL A 22 -14.59 -5.31 -4.70
CA VAL A 22 -14.03 -6.11 -3.61
C VAL A 22 -15.06 -7.06 -3.03
N HIS A 23 -16.33 -6.64 -2.94
CA HIS A 23 -17.43 -7.49 -2.50
C HIS A 23 -17.56 -8.78 -3.32
N HIS A 24 -17.29 -8.71 -4.63
CA HIS A 24 -17.30 -9.87 -5.53
C HIS A 24 -15.98 -10.65 -5.52
N SER A 25 -14.93 -10.12 -4.90
CA SER A 25 -13.60 -10.71 -4.85
C SER A 25 -13.37 -11.49 -3.54
N ARG A 26 -12.44 -12.46 -3.54
CA ARG A 26 -12.01 -13.16 -2.31
C ARG A 26 -10.97 -12.35 -1.50
N ALA A 27 -11.16 -11.04 -1.37
CA ALA A 27 -10.25 -10.19 -0.60
C ALA A 27 -10.36 -10.46 0.92
N SER A 28 -9.34 -10.03 1.66
CA SER A 28 -9.33 -10.17 3.13
C SER A 28 -10.38 -9.26 3.80
N ARG A 29 -10.93 -9.71 4.93
CA ARG A 29 -11.90 -8.93 5.72
C ARG A 29 -11.31 -7.60 6.21
N LEU A 30 -10.02 -7.59 6.56
CA LEU A 30 -9.31 -6.38 6.98
C LEU A 30 -9.19 -5.38 5.83
N PHE A 31 -8.94 -5.84 4.60
CA PHE A 31 -8.92 -4.97 3.42
C PHE A 31 -10.30 -4.33 3.17
N TYR A 32 -11.37 -5.12 3.29
CA TYR A 32 -12.73 -4.61 3.17
C TYR A 32 -13.04 -3.53 4.21
N GLY A 33 -12.73 -3.79 5.49
CA GLY A 33 -12.91 -2.82 6.57
C GLY A 33 -12.09 -1.53 6.36
N MET A 34 -10.87 -1.67 5.85
CA MET A 34 -10.02 -0.52 5.52
C MET A 34 -10.64 0.34 4.39
N ILE A 35 -11.18 -0.26 3.33
CA ILE A 35 -11.87 0.50 2.26
C ILE A 35 -13.06 1.28 2.84
N LEU A 36 -13.85 0.66 3.72
CA LEU A 36 -15.00 1.30 4.34
C LEU A 36 -14.57 2.51 5.18
N ILE A 37 -13.53 2.38 5.99
CA ILE A 37 -13.00 3.50 6.79
C ILE A 37 -12.42 4.60 5.90
N PHE A 38 -11.71 4.24 4.84
CA PHE A 38 -11.21 5.20 3.86
C PHE A 38 -12.34 5.94 3.13
N ALA A 39 -13.45 5.27 2.84
CA ALA A 39 -14.63 5.87 2.24
C ALA A 39 -15.33 6.83 3.23
N LEU A 40 -15.48 6.41 4.49
CA LEU A 40 -16.05 7.23 5.56
C LEU A 40 -15.20 8.48 5.84
N HIS A 41 -13.88 8.32 5.87
CA HIS A 41 -12.93 9.42 6.05
C HIS A 41 -13.05 10.45 4.92
N ASN A 42 -13.09 9.99 3.66
CA ASN A 42 -13.27 10.86 2.50
C ASN A 42 -14.68 11.50 2.46
N LEU A 43 -15.71 10.81 2.95
CA LEU A 43 -17.05 11.38 3.08
C LEU A 43 -17.07 12.56 4.06
N CYS A 44 -16.34 12.47 5.18
CA CYS A 44 -16.16 13.60 6.09
C CYS A 44 -15.45 14.79 5.42
N GLU A 45 -14.46 14.55 4.57
CA GLU A 45 -13.80 15.63 3.83
C GLU A 45 -14.73 16.30 2.81
N VAL A 46 -15.46 15.52 2.01
CA VAL A 46 -16.42 16.04 1.04
C VAL A 46 -17.49 16.89 1.73
N THR A 47 -18.05 16.39 2.82
CA THR A 47 -19.06 17.12 3.60
C THR A 47 -18.48 18.38 4.23
N ALA A 48 -17.22 18.35 4.69
CA ALA A 48 -16.54 19.52 5.24
C ALA A 48 -16.32 20.60 4.17
N TYR A 49 -15.95 20.22 2.95
CA TYR A 49 -15.82 21.19 1.86
C TYR A 49 -17.16 21.80 1.44
N ILE A 50 -18.24 21.01 1.40
CA ILE A 50 -19.59 21.52 1.09
C ILE A 50 -20.04 22.52 2.16
N GLN A 51 -19.85 22.16 3.43
CA GLN A 51 -20.13 23.04 4.56
C GLN A 51 -19.34 24.35 4.47
N PHE A 52 -18.01 24.25 4.26
CA PHE A 52 -17.14 25.40 4.09
C PHE A 52 -17.57 26.31 2.93
N ALA A 53 -17.94 25.72 1.78
CA ALA A 53 -18.44 26.49 0.62
C ALA A 53 -19.76 27.23 0.92
N ASN A 54 -20.58 26.70 1.82
CA ASN A 54 -21.82 27.31 2.28
C ASN A 54 -21.62 28.27 3.47
N GLY A 55 -20.37 28.51 3.90
CA GLY A 55 -20.06 29.37 5.05
C GLY A 55 -20.45 28.79 6.41
N THR A 56 -20.83 27.51 6.47
CA THR A 56 -21.13 26.80 7.73
C THR A 56 -19.96 25.89 8.04
N ILE A 57 -19.29 26.02 9.18
CA ILE A 57 -18.19 25.11 9.54
C ILE A 57 -18.61 24.36 10.81
N SER A 58 -18.81 23.04 10.69
CA SER A 58 -19.23 22.21 11.82
C SER A 58 -18.03 21.65 12.58
N GLU A 59 -17.93 21.98 13.87
CA GLU A 59 -16.90 21.43 14.76
C GLU A 59 -17.06 19.93 14.94
N PHE A 60 -18.31 19.49 15.05
CA PHE A 60 -18.66 18.08 15.13
C PHE A 60 -18.05 17.27 13.98
N LEU A 61 -18.15 17.79 12.74
CA LEU A 61 -17.63 17.11 11.57
C LEU A 61 -16.09 17.05 11.57
N LEU A 62 -15.43 18.12 12.02
CA LEU A 62 -13.98 18.13 12.17
C LEU A 62 -13.51 17.14 13.23
N ARG A 63 -14.18 17.10 14.39
CA ARG A 63 -13.89 16.12 15.45
C ARG A 63 -14.11 14.68 14.97
N ALA A 64 -15.19 14.43 14.23
CA ALA A 64 -15.45 13.14 13.59
C ALA A 64 -14.33 12.76 12.63
N TYR A 65 -13.85 13.70 11.80
CA TYR A 65 -12.74 13.48 10.88
C TYR A 65 -11.46 13.04 11.61
N TYR A 66 -11.08 13.69 12.72
CA TYR A 66 -9.92 13.27 13.52
C TYR A 66 -10.13 11.90 14.17
N ALA A 67 -11.33 11.63 14.70
CA ALA A 67 -11.67 10.33 15.27
C ALA A 67 -11.58 9.18 14.25
N ILE A 68 -12.08 9.41 13.02
CA ILE A 68 -11.97 8.45 11.92
C ILE A 68 -10.52 8.30 11.46
N THR A 69 -9.71 9.37 11.54
CA THR A 69 -8.29 9.31 11.20
C THR A 69 -7.54 8.33 12.12
N PHE A 70 -7.86 8.27 13.41
CA PHE A 70 -7.30 7.24 14.31
C PHE A 70 -7.72 5.82 13.88
N CYS A 71 -9.00 5.61 13.53
CA CYS A 71 -9.47 4.34 13.00
C CYS A 71 -8.71 3.95 11.72
N LEU A 72 -8.51 4.90 10.82
CA LEU A 72 -7.77 4.72 9.58
C LEU A 72 -6.33 4.28 9.83
N LEU A 73 -5.61 4.98 10.70
CA LEU A 73 -4.22 4.67 11.05
C LEU A 73 -4.10 3.26 11.66
N SER A 74 -5.02 2.91 12.56
CA SER A 74 -5.02 1.58 13.17
C SER A 74 -5.32 0.48 12.18
N TYR A 75 -6.27 0.67 11.25
CA TYR A 75 -6.52 -0.30 10.18
C TYR A 75 -5.34 -0.44 9.23
N MET A 76 -4.59 0.64 8.95
CA MET A 76 -3.33 0.54 8.19
C MET A 76 -2.29 -0.32 8.93
N CYS A 77 -2.14 -0.13 10.25
CA CYS A 77 -1.26 -0.96 11.08
C CYS A 77 -1.70 -2.44 11.08
N LEU A 78 -2.99 -2.71 11.32
CA LEU A 78 -3.55 -4.07 11.30
C LEU A 78 -3.38 -4.73 9.93
N TYR A 79 -3.65 -3.99 8.85
CA TYR A 79 -3.45 -4.49 7.49
C TYR A 79 -1.98 -4.80 7.20
N SER A 80 -1.04 -3.98 7.68
CA SER A 80 0.39 -4.24 7.53
C SER A 80 0.84 -5.53 8.24
N ILE A 81 0.29 -5.81 9.43
CA ILE A 81 0.54 -7.05 10.18
C ILE A 81 0.00 -8.25 9.38
N GLU A 82 -1.24 -8.17 8.89
CA GLU A 82 -1.89 -9.23 8.10
C GLU A 82 -1.09 -9.55 6.82
N VAL A 83 -0.70 -8.52 6.07
CA VAL A 83 0.08 -8.68 4.83
C VAL A 83 1.46 -9.27 5.11
N SER A 84 2.11 -8.86 6.19
CA SER A 84 3.45 -9.33 6.57
C SER A 84 3.47 -10.78 7.06
N LYS A 85 2.32 -11.33 7.50
CA LYS A 85 2.18 -12.66 8.11
C LYS A 85 3.14 -12.92 9.28
N LEU A 86 3.48 -11.87 10.03
CA LEU A 86 4.34 -11.97 11.20
C LEU A 86 3.52 -12.39 12.42
N GLU A 87 3.50 -13.69 12.74
CA GLU A 87 2.72 -14.25 13.85
C GLU A 87 2.99 -13.54 15.19
N LYS A 88 4.25 -13.18 15.47
CA LYS A 88 4.64 -12.47 16.70
C LYS A 88 3.95 -11.11 16.88
N LEU A 89 3.58 -10.43 15.79
CA LEU A 89 2.95 -9.11 15.84
C LEU A 89 1.42 -9.20 15.97
N LYS A 90 0.81 -10.38 15.81
CA LYS A 90 -0.65 -10.54 15.97
C LYS A 90 -1.12 -10.21 17.39
N SER A 91 -0.26 -10.37 18.39
CA SER A 91 -0.55 -9.97 19.77
C SER A 91 -0.79 -8.45 19.91
N LEU A 92 -0.24 -7.63 19.01
CA LEU A 92 -0.44 -6.18 19.00
C LEU A 92 -1.81 -5.77 18.45
N MET A 93 -2.58 -6.67 17.83
CA MET A 93 -3.87 -6.32 17.25
C MET A 93 -4.87 -5.82 18.32
N LEU A 94 -4.92 -6.49 19.47
CA LEU A 94 -5.84 -6.11 20.56
C LEU A 94 -5.46 -4.74 21.19
N PRO A 95 -4.19 -4.48 21.56
CA PRO A 95 -3.75 -3.15 21.99
C PRO A 95 -4.02 -2.05 20.97
N LEU A 96 -3.82 -2.30 19.67
CA LEU A 96 -4.11 -1.32 18.61
C LEU A 96 -5.60 -0.98 18.56
N CYS A 97 -6.48 -1.97 18.65
CA CYS A 97 -7.93 -1.74 18.72
C CYS A 97 -8.31 -0.95 19.99
N GLY A 98 -7.76 -1.31 21.15
CA GLY A 98 -7.99 -0.58 22.40
C GLY A 98 -7.55 0.89 22.31
N TRP A 99 -6.35 1.13 21.79
CA TRP A 99 -5.82 2.47 21.55
C TRP A 99 -6.72 3.28 20.61
N THR A 100 -7.21 2.65 19.54
CA THR A 100 -8.12 3.30 18.58
C THR A 100 -9.38 3.80 19.27
N ILE A 101 -10.03 2.97 20.08
CA ILE A 101 -11.26 3.35 20.78
C ILE A 101 -11.00 4.54 21.71
N VAL A 102 -9.93 4.48 22.50
CA VAL A 102 -9.56 5.56 23.43
C VAL A 102 -9.25 6.85 22.67
N ALA A 103 -8.37 6.79 21.67
CA ALA A 103 -7.93 7.96 20.92
C ALA A 103 -9.05 8.59 20.09
N SER A 104 -9.88 7.78 19.41
CA SER A 104 -11.04 8.25 18.67
C SER A 104 -12.09 8.88 19.59
N THR A 105 -12.35 8.28 20.76
CA THR A 105 -13.28 8.85 21.74
C THR A 105 -12.76 10.18 22.29
N MET A 106 -11.46 10.25 22.61
CA MET A 106 -10.83 11.49 23.05
C MET A 106 -10.90 12.58 21.97
N ALA A 107 -10.66 12.23 20.70
CA ALA A 107 -10.73 13.17 19.58
C ALA A 107 -12.14 13.70 19.33
N PHE A 108 -13.14 12.85 19.55
CA PHE A 108 -14.53 13.20 19.29
C PHE A 108 -15.21 13.94 20.45
N ALA A 109 -15.01 13.45 21.67
CA ALA A 109 -15.78 13.87 22.84
C ALA A 109 -15.09 14.91 23.73
N THR A 110 -13.80 15.22 23.50
CA THR A 110 -13.04 16.13 24.37
C THR A 110 -12.31 17.20 23.60
N ASP A 111 -12.00 18.31 24.29
CA ASP A 111 -11.30 19.46 23.72
C ASP A 111 -9.77 19.32 23.80
N TYR A 112 -9.29 18.20 24.35
CA TYR A 112 -7.87 17.94 24.55
C TYR A 112 -7.10 17.80 23.23
N LEU A 113 -7.75 17.25 22.20
CA LEU A 113 -7.15 17.14 20.87
C LEU A 113 -7.57 18.31 19.98
N VAL A 114 -8.87 18.54 19.85
CA VAL A 114 -9.43 19.60 18.98
C VAL A 114 -10.20 20.56 19.88
N SER A 115 -9.65 21.75 20.09
CA SER A 115 -10.27 22.76 20.97
C SER A 115 -11.17 23.75 20.21
N GLY A 116 -11.24 23.62 18.89
CA GLY A 116 -12.04 24.49 18.03
C GLY A 116 -11.63 24.37 16.56
N ILE A 117 -12.13 25.29 15.75
CA ILE A 117 -11.88 25.32 14.31
C ILE A 117 -11.39 26.70 13.88
N GLU A 118 -10.44 26.72 12.95
CA GLU A 118 -9.98 27.92 12.28
C GLU A 118 -10.09 27.75 10.75
N PRO A 119 -10.71 28.69 10.03
CA PRO A 119 -10.73 28.64 8.57
C PRO A 119 -9.32 28.89 8.02
N ILE A 120 -8.91 28.07 7.06
CA ILE A 120 -7.75 28.31 6.20
C ILE A 120 -8.29 28.62 4.82
N GLY A 121 -7.70 29.53 4.04
CA GLY A 121 -8.37 30.11 2.85
C GLY A 121 -9.02 29.14 1.83
N TYR A 122 -8.71 27.84 1.87
CA TYR A 122 -9.29 26.78 1.05
C TYR A 122 -10.03 25.65 1.82
N SER A 123 -10.02 25.64 3.15
CA SER A 123 -10.60 24.56 3.99
C SER A 123 -10.73 25.00 5.47
N ALA A 124 -10.90 24.06 6.40
CA ALA A 124 -10.83 24.32 7.84
C ALA A 124 -9.70 23.49 8.46
N THR A 125 -9.08 24.03 9.51
CA THR A 125 -8.10 23.32 10.33
C THR A 125 -8.51 23.35 11.80
N ALA A 126 -8.07 22.36 12.58
CA ALA A 126 -8.34 22.32 14.00
C ALA A 126 -7.45 23.32 14.76
N VAL A 127 -8.06 24.02 15.72
CA VAL A 127 -7.30 24.66 16.79
C VAL A 127 -6.77 23.54 17.69
N LYS A 128 -5.47 23.55 17.93
CA LYS A 128 -4.78 22.48 18.65
C LYS A 128 -5.11 22.56 20.14
N GLY A 129 -5.67 21.48 20.69
CA GLY A 129 -5.82 21.31 22.13
C GLY A 129 -4.49 20.98 22.84
N SER A 130 -4.52 20.93 24.17
CA SER A 130 -3.34 20.71 25.02
C SER A 130 -2.63 19.37 24.76
N LEU A 131 -3.36 18.35 24.32
CA LEU A 131 -2.85 17.02 24.03
C LEU A 131 -2.72 16.72 22.52
N TYR A 132 -2.76 17.74 21.64
CA TYR A 132 -2.65 17.55 20.19
C TYR A 132 -1.39 16.78 19.75
N TRP A 133 -0.33 16.82 20.56
CA TRP A 133 0.89 16.03 20.33
C TRP A 133 0.61 14.52 20.25
N ILE A 134 -0.41 14.00 20.95
CA ILE A 134 -0.80 12.59 20.89
C ILE A 134 -1.24 12.22 19.46
N PHE A 135 -2.01 13.10 18.80
CA PHE A 135 -2.40 12.90 17.41
C PHE A 135 -1.17 12.88 16.48
N SER A 136 -0.23 13.81 16.67
CA SER A 136 0.99 13.88 15.87
C SER A 136 1.86 12.63 16.04
N VAL A 137 2.13 12.23 17.28
CA VAL A 137 2.94 11.05 17.62
C VAL A 137 2.26 9.76 17.14
N THR A 138 0.94 9.64 17.30
CA THR A 138 0.21 8.46 16.81
C THR A 138 0.24 8.38 15.30
N THR A 139 0.04 9.51 14.60
CA THR A 139 0.06 9.54 13.14
C THR A 139 1.43 9.14 12.60
N LEU A 140 2.49 9.80 13.05
CA LEU A 140 3.85 9.50 12.59
C LEU A 140 4.31 8.11 13.05
N GLY A 141 3.99 7.73 14.29
CA GLY A 141 4.30 6.41 14.86
C GLY A 141 3.64 5.27 14.09
N SER A 142 2.36 5.39 13.74
CA SER A 142 1.66 4.41 12.92
C SER A 142 2.23 4.32 11.51
N LEU A 143 2.59 5.44 10.88
CA LEU A 143 3.23 5.43 9.56
C LEU A 143 4.61 4.76 9.59
N ILE A 144 5.42 5.04 10.61
CA ILE A 144 6.71 4.36 10.84
C ILE A 144 6.47 2.87 11.06
N PHE A 145 5.51 2.52 11.91
CA PHE A 145 5.18 1.13 12.22
C PHE A 145 4.79 0.34 10.97
N VAL A 146 3.93 0.91 10.11
CA VAL A 146 3.53 0.29 8.84
C VAL A 146 4.75 0.06 7.95
N VAL A 147 5.61 1.06 7.77
CA VAL A 147 6.82 0.95 6.94
C VAL A 147 7.78 -0.10 7.49
N VAL A 148 8.07 -0.07 8.79
CA VAL A 148 8.97 -1.04 9.45
C VAL A 148 8.41 -2.46 9.35
N THR A 149 7.11 -2.64 9.62
CA THR A 149 6.44 -3.95 9.57
C THR A 149 6.49 -4.53 8.16
N LEU A 150 6.18 -3.72 7.13
CA LEU A 150 6.22 -4.18 5.74
C LEU A 150 7.65 -4.44 5.25
N MET A 151 8.63 -3.62 5.62
CA MET A 151 10.04 -3.86 5.28
C MET A 151 10.58 -5.12 5.96
N TYR A 152 10.28 -5.31 7.24
CA TYR A 152 10.67 -6.49 7.99
C TYR A 152 9.98 -7.74 7.42
N GLY A 153 8.68 -7.66 7.13
CA GLY A 153 7.90 -8.71 6.48
C GLY A 153 8.43 -9.06 5.09
N TYR A 154 8.83 -8.07 4.29
CA TYR A 154 9.47 -8.28 2.99
C TYR A 154 10.79 -9.07 3.12
N ARG A 155 11.64 -8.71 4.09
CA ARG A 155 12.94 -9.36 4.29
C ARG A 155 12.84 -10.79 4.84
N HIS A 156 11.85 -11.05 5.68
CA HIS A 156 11.67 -12.35 6.36
C HIS A 156 10.49 -13.17 5.83
N ALA A 157 9.98 -12.84 4.65
CA ALA A 157 8.84 -13.53 4.06
C ALA A 157 9.16 -15.00 3.76
N ALA A 158 8.37 -15.91 4.32
CA ALA A 158 8.50 -17.35 4.06
C ALA A 158 8.15 -17.73 2.60
N THR A 159 7.40 -16.90 1.88
CA THR A 159 7.00 -17.15 0.49
C THR A 159 7.18 -15.91 -0.37
N SER A 160 7.54 -16.08 -1.64
CA SER A 160 7.62 -14.96 -2.59
C SER A 160 6.28 -14.23 -2.73
N ARG A 161 5.14 -14.90 -2.50
CA ARG A 161 3.84 -14.24 -2.53
C ARG A 161 3.73 -13.17 -1.44
N VAL A 162 4.11 -13.49 -0.20
CA VAL A 162 4.09 -12.54 0.93
C VAL A 162 5.07 -11.41 0.69
N GLN A 163 6.28 -11.73 0.21
CA GLN A 163 7.29 -10.74 -0.13
C GLN A 163 6.76 -9.72 -1.15
N ILE A 164 6.09 -10.20 -2.20
CA ILE A 164 5.47 -9.36 -3.22
C ILE A 164 4.37 -8.50 -2.60
N GLN A 165 3.46 -9.09 -1.82
CA GLN A 165 2.38 -8.32 -1.19
C GLN A 165 2.93 -7.21 -0.29
N CYS A 166 3.92 -7.50 0.56
CA CYS A 166 4.57 -6.50 1.40
C CYS A 166 5.16 -5.34 0.59
N LEU A 167 5.85 -5.66 -0.51
CA LEU A 167 6.45 -4.66 -1.40
C LEU A 167 5.39 -3.79 -2.07
N TYR A 168 4.33 -4.40 -2.62
CA TYR A 168 3.23 -3.67 -3.25
C TYR A 168 2.52 -2.75 -2.25
N THR A 169 2.22 -3.25 -1.05
CA THR A 169 1.60 -2.45 0.00
C THR A 169 2.53 -1.31 0.42
N LEU A 170 3.85 -1.54 0.52
CA LEU A 170 4.82 -0.49 0.85
C LEU A 170 4.82 0.62 -0.20
N PHE A 171 4.86 0.27 -1.50
CA PHE A 171 4.76 1.25 -2.59
C PHE A 171 3.42 1.98 -2.60
N ALA A 172 2.33 1.26 -2.35
CA ALA A 172 1.00 1.83 -2.27
C ALA A 172 0.88 2.86 -1.13
N MET A 173 1.52 2.59 0.01
CA MET A 173 1.52 3.44 1.20
C MET A 173 2.46 4.64 1.09
N LEU A 174 3.48 4.59 0.23
CA LEU A 174 4.51 5.61 0.15
C LEU A 174 3.96 7.04 0.01
N PRO A 175 2.97 7.33 -0.86
CA PRO A 175 2.39 8.67 -0.93
C PRO A 175 1.76 9.14 0.40
N LEU A 176 1.06 8.25 1.11
CA LEU A 176 0.47 8.57 2.41
C LEU A 176 1.54 8.85 3.47
N VAL A 177 2.60 8.05 3.47
CA VAL A 177 3.75 8.23 4.37
C VAL A 177 4.39 9.60 4.10
N LEU A 178 4.71 9.91 2.86
CA LEU A 178 5.32 11.20 2.48
C LEU A 178 4.44 12.39 2.88
N VAL A 179 3.12 12.30 2.64
CA VAL A 179 2.17 13.34 3.05
C VAL A 179 2.16 13.51 4.57
N GLY A 180 2.12 12.42 5.35
CA GLY A 180 2.14 12.48 6.81
C GLY A 180 3.43 13.10 7.35
N PHE A 181 4.58 12.69 6.82
CA PHE A 181 5.90 13.22 7.21
C PHE A 181 6.14 14.66 6.74
N ALA A 182 5.48 15.12 5.67
CA ALA A 182 5.57 16.50 5.24
C ALA A 182 4.62 17.40 6.05
N ILE A 183 3.35 17.04 6.14
CA ILE A 183 2.30 17.93 6.66
C ILE A 183 2.33 18.02 8.19
N ILE A 184 2.52 16.91 8.91
CA ILE A 184 2.46 16.93 10.38
C ILE A 184 3.56 17.82 11.00
N PRO A 185 4.85 17.73 10.57
CA PRO A 185 5.88 18.65 11.07
C PRO A 185 5.60 20.10 10.70
N LEU A 186 5.15 20.39 9.48
CA LEU A 186 4.79 21.75 9.06
C LEU A 186 3.66 22.32 9.92
N MET A 187 2.61 21.54 10.18
CA MET A 187 1.55 21.93 11.09
C MET A 187 2.11 22.21 12.50
N ASN A 188 3.05 21.40 12.99
CA ASN A 188 3.69 21.60 14.29
C ASN A 188 4.58 22.83 14.37
N MET A 189 5.15 23.28 13.24
CA MET A 189 5.85 24.57 13.13
C MET A 189 4.91 25.78 13.04
N GLY A 190 3.59 25.57 13.06
CA GLY A 190 2.58 26.63 13.04
C GLY A 190 2.08 27.01 11.64
N TYR A 191 2.50 26.29 10.59
CA TYR A 191 1.97 26.52 9.25
C TYR A 191 0.50 26.07 9.17
N LYS A 192 -0.36 26.95 8.65
CA LYS A 192 -1.81 26.71 8.47
C LYS A 192 -2.11 25.88 7.22
N ILE A 193 -1.52 24.69 7.16
CA ILE A 193 -1.66 23.73 6.06
C ILE A 193 -2.41 22.50 6.59
N ASN A 194 -3.23 21.87 5.75
CA ASN A 194 -3.88 20.60 6.07
C ASN A 194 -3.72 19.58 4.92
N ALA A 195 -4.01 18.32 5.21
CA ALA A 195 -3.88 17.22 4.26
C ALA A 195 -5.12 17.01 3.37
N ALA A 196 -6.23 17.71 3.62
CA ALA A 196 -7.54 17.44 3.03
C ALA A 196 -7.56 17.53 1.50
N GLY A 197 -6.64 18.26 0.86
CA GLY A 197 -6.57 18.32 -0.60
C GLY A 197 -5.88 17.12 -1.25
N VAL A 198 -4.92 16.51 -0.55
CA VAL A 198 -4.00 15.51 -1.10
C VAL A 198 -4.36 14.10 -0.62
N LEU A 199 -4.92 14.00 0.60
CA LEU A 199 -5.20 12.73 1.25
C LEU A 199 -6.22 11.87 0.50
N PRO A 200 -7.32 12.39 -0.11
CA PRO A 200 -8.23 11.59 -0.94
C PRO A 200 -7.54 10.92 -2.12
N ILE A 201 -6.60 11.61 -2.75
CA ILE A 201 -5.88 11.14 -3.92
C ILE A 201 -4.91 10.03 -3.49
N CYS A 202 -4.11 10.28 -2.44
CA CYS A 202 -3.18 9.29 -1.91
C CYS A 202 -3.88 8.03 -1.41
N THR A 203 -4.99 8.18 -0.70
CA THR A 203 -5.80 7.07 -0.18
C THR A 203 -6.43 6.25 -1.31
N THR A 204 -6.93 6.89 -2.37
CA THR A 204 -7.47 6.19 -3.55
C THR A 204 -6.36 5.45 -4.31
N LEU A 205 -5.20 6.07 -4.52
CA LEU A 205 -4.06 5.44 -5.18
C LEU A 205 -3.59 4.20 -4.39
N PHE A 206 -3.50 4.33 -3.06
CA PHE A 206 -3.21 3.23 -2.16
C PHE A 206 -4.19 2.05 -2.36
N LEU A 207 -5.50 2.32 -2.37
CA LEU A 207 -6.52 1.28 -2.52
C LEU A 207 -6.48 0.62 -3.90
N ILE A 208 -6.26 1.36 -4.99
CA ILE A 208 -6.15 0.81 -6.35
C ILE A 208 -4.96 -0.14 -6.45
N ILE A 209 -3.80 0.27 -5.96
CA ILE A 209 -2.58 -0.56 -6.00
C ILE A 209 -2.75 -1.80 -5.11
N THR A 210 -3.35 -1.64 -3.93
CA THR A 210 -3.57 -2.74 -2.99
C THR A 210 -4.59 -3.74 -3.53
N LEU A 211 -5.70 -3.27 -4.12
CA LEU A 211 -6.68 -4.12 -4.81
C LEU A 211 -6.02 -4.98 -5.89
N LYS A 212 -5.14 -4.37 -6.67
CA LYS A 212 -4.36 -5.07 -7.70
C LYS A 212 -3.41 -6.12 -7.11
N SER A 213 -2.85 -5.85 -5.93
CA SER A 213 -1.97 -6.80 -5.22
C SER A 213 -2.71 -8.03 -4.68
N GLU A 214 -3.99 -7.87 -4.32
CA GLU A 214 -4.88 -8.94 -3.85
C GLU A 214 -5.48 -9.76 -4.99
N SER A 215 -5.61 -9.17 -6.19
CA SER A 215 -6.14 -9.87 -7.37
C SER A 215 -5.27 -11.05 -7.79
N LYS A 216 -5.92 -12.17 -8.12
CA LYS A 216 -5.28 -13.44 -8.53
C LYS A 216 -4.54 -13.32 -9.87
N HIS A 217 -4.95 -12.38 -10.74
CA HIS A 217 -4.40 -12.22 -12.09
C HIS A 217 -3.34 -11.12 -12.13
N ARG A 218 -2.06 -11.54 -12.07
CA ARG A 218 -0.88 -10.66 -11.95
C ARG A 218 -0.32 -10.25 -13.32
N PHE A 219 -1.09 -9.53 -14.13
CA PHE A 219 -0.64 -9.12 -15.47
C PHE A 219 0.53 -8.11 -15.48
N THR A 220 0.81 -7.42 -14.37
CA THR A 220 1.96 -6.52 -14.25
C THR A 220 2.59 -6.63 -12.85
N ASP A 221 3.63 -7.45 -12.72
CA ASP A 221 4.45 -7.52 -11.51
C ASP A 221 5.26 -6.20 -11.37
N ILE A 222 5.07 -5.44 -10.29
CA ILE A 222 5.72 -4.14 -10.06
C ILE A 222 7.25 -4.30 -9.98
N ARG A 223 7.72 -5.50 -9.63
CA ARG A 223 9.13 -5.83 -9.59
C ARG A 223 9.79 -5.73 -10.96
N ARG A 224 9.04 -5.84 -12.06
CA ARG A 224 9.56 -5.57 -13.41
C ARG A 224 10.02 -4.11 -13.58
N PHE A 225 9.47 -3.18 -12.82
CA PHE A 225 9.85 -1.77 -12.88
C PHE A 225 10.95 -1.41 -11.87
N LEU A 226 11.16 -2.24 -10.84
CA LEU A 226 12.20 -1.98 -9.85
C LEU A 226 13.60 -2.08 -10.45
N PRO A 227 14.44 -1.04 -10.30
CA PRO A 227 15.83 -1.10 -10.75
C PRO A 227 16.55 -2.23 -10.00
N PHE A 228 17.38 -2.98 -10.74
CA PHE A 228 18.22 -4.08 -10.25
C PHE A 228 17.51 -5.35 -9.75
N SER A 229 16.18 -5.46 -9.84
CA SER A 229 15.49 -6.69 -9.43
C SER A 229 15.79 -7.87 -10.39
N PRO A 230 15.86 -9.12 -9.89
CA PRO A 230 15.98 -10.30 -10.74
C PRO A 230 14.82 -10.41 -11.73
N GLU A 231 13.60 -10.09 -11.28
CA GLU A 231 12.41 -10.10 -12.14
C GLU A 231 12.49 -9.12 -13.31
N ARG A 232 13.07 -7.92 -13.10
CA ARG A 232 13.29 -6.96 -14.18
C ARG A 232 14.30 -7.48 -15.19
N ARG A 233 15.42 -8.06 -14.73
CA ARG A 233 16.44 -8.64 -15.63
C ARG A 233 15.83 -9.73 -16.50
N THR A 234 15.14 -10.69 -15.89
CA THR A 234 14.45 -11.77 -16.62
C THR A 234 13.41 -11.22 -17.60
N ALA A 235 12.62 -10.22 -17.21
CA ALA A 235 11.62 -9.63 -18.10
C ALA A 235 12.25 -8.89 -19.29
N LEU A 236 13.38 -8.21 -19.09
CA LEU A 236 14.14 -7.58 -20.17
C LEU A 236 14.77 -8.63 -21.09
N GLU A 237 15.36 -9.70 -20.54
CA GLU A 237 15.90 -10.81 -21.34
C GLU A 237 14.80 -11.46 -22.21
N VAL A 238 13.61 -11.74 -21.64
CA VAL A 238 12.45 -12.27 -22.40
C VAL A 238 11.98 -11.28 -23.47
N GLN A 239 11.85 -9.99 -23.13
CA GLN A 239 11.43 -8.97 -24.08
C GLN A 239 12.42 -8.82 -25.24
N ASN A 240 13.72 -8.89 -24.97
CA ASN A 240 14.77 -8.84 -25.98
C ASN A 240 14.66 -10.01 -26.95
N ILE A 241 14.46 -11.24 -26.47
CA ILE A 241 14.34 -12.40 -27.38
C ILE A 241 13.04 -12.34 -28.19
N ILE A 242 11.92 -11.93 -27.59
CA ILE A 242 10.68 -11.72 -28.33
C ILE A 242 10.87 -10.66 -29.42
N SER A 243 11.55 -9.54 -29.11
CA SER A 243 11.86 -8.50 -30.10
C SER A 243 12.71 -9.04 -31.25
N ARG A 244 13.77 -9.80 -30.95
CA ARG A 244 14.63 -10.43 -31.97
C ARG A 244 13.85 -11.39 -32.86
N TYR A 245 12.94 -12.17 -32.28
CA TYR A 245 12.06 -13.06 -33.04
C TYR A 245 11.07 -12.29 -33.91
N SER A 246 10.48 -11.21 -33.39
CA SER A 246 9.57 -10.35 -34.16
C SER A 246 10.26 -9.57 -35.28
N MET A 247 11.58 -9.42 -35.21
CA MET A 247 12.42 -8.83 -36.25
C MET A 247 13.03 -9.88 -37.19
N ASP A 248 12.58 -11.14 -37.10
CA ASP A 248 13.09 -12.28 -37.88
C ASP A 248 14.61 -12.53 -37.76
N GLU A 249 15.26 -12.03 -36.69
CA GLU A 249 16.69 -12.20 -36.45
C GLU A 249 17.04 -13.59 -35.91
N ILE A 250 16.06 -14.29 -35.34
CA ILE A 250 16.22 -15.62 -34.76
C ILE A 250 15.09 -16.55 -35.19
N SER A 251 15.43 -17.83 -35.31
CA SER A 251 14.47 -18.88 -35.58
C SER A 251 13.61 -19.22 -34.35
N TYR A 252 12.45 -19.84 -34.55
CA TYR A 252 11.62 -20.37 -33.47
C TYR A 252 12.37 -21.36 -32.56
N LYS A 253 13.29 -22.14 -33.14
CA LYS A 253 14.12 -23.09 -32.39
C LYS A 253 15.11 -22.38 -31.46
N GLU A 254 15.65 -21.24 -31.87
CA GLU A 254 16.51 -20.41 -31.02
C GLU A 254 15.71 -19.67 -29.94
N LEU A 255 14.55 -19.12 -30.30
CA LEU A 255 13.61 -18.51 -29.35
C LEU A 255 13.29 -19.47 -28.19
N THR A 256 12.90 -20.70 -28.51
CA THR A 256 12.55 -21.71 -27.48
C THR A 256 13.74 -22.09 -26.61
N LYS A 257 14.94 -22.24 -27.22
CA LYS A 257 16.18 -22.54 -26.49
C LYS A 257 16.57 -21.41 -25.52
N ASP A 258 16.56 -20.17 -25.99
CA ASP A 258 16.93 -19.02 -25.18
C ASP A 258 15.90 -18.73 -24.08
N PHE A 259 14.60 -18.88 -24.40
CA PHE A 259 13.54 -18.75 -23.40
C PHE A 259 13.67 -19.79 -22.28
N GLU A 260 13.92 -21.05 -22.64
CA GLU A 260 14.15 -22.11 -21.66
C GLU A 260 15.38 -21.83 -20.79
N LYS A 261 16.49 -21.37 -21.40
CA LYS A 261 17.70 -20.96 -20.68
C LYS A 261 17.41 -19.87 -19.64
N ILE A 262 16.64 -18.85 -20.00
CA ILE A 262 16.24 -17.77 -19.08
C ILE A 262 15.42 -18.31 -17.91
N VAL A 263 14.42 -19.16 -18.20
CA VAL A 263 13.55 -19.72 -17.15
C VAL A 263 14.37 -20.54 -16.15
N ILE A 264 15.31 -21.35 -16.62
CA ILE A 264 16.20 -22.15 -15.77
C ILE A 264 17.12 -21.24 -14.93
N LYS A 265 17.77 -20.26 -15.56
CA LYS A 265 18.65 -19.29 -14.89
C LYS A 265 17.91 -18.54 -13.78
N HIS A 266 16.71 -18.02 -14.08
CA HIS A 266 15.88 -17.32 -13.10
C HIS A 266 15.51 -18.22 -11.89
N LYS A 267 15.19 -19.50 -12.14
CA LYS A 267 14.86 -20.45 -11.09
C LYS A 267 16.06 -20.83 -10.24
N LEU A 268 17.25 -20.96 -10.83
CA LEU A 268 18.50 -21.19 -10.11
C LEU A 268 18.88 -20.02 -9.22
N GLU A 269 18.84 -18.79 -9.74
CA GLU A 269 19.14 -17.58 -8.98
C GLU A 269 18.22 -17.46 -7.76
N LYS A 270 16.91 -17.70 -7.93
CA LYS A 270 15.96 -17.73 -6.80
C LYS A 270 16.20 -18.84 -5.79
N ALA A 271 16.81 -19.94 -6.22
CA ALA A 271 17.13 -21.07 -5.37
C ALA A 271 18.50 -20.93 -4.68
N GLY A 272 19.17 -19.78 -4.80
CA GLY A 272 20.52 -19.58 -4.25
C GLY A 272 21.55 -20.51 -4.90
N GLU A 273 21.42 -20.73 -6.21
CA GLU A 273 22.25 -21.66 -7.00
C GLU A 273 22.10 -23.16 -6.62
N SER A 274 21.17 -23.50 -5.72
CA SER A 274 20.89 -24.90 -5.38
C SER A 274 20.04 -25.60 -6.45
N VAL A 275 20.66 -26.48 -7.23
CA VAL A 275 20.00 -27.31 -8.26
C VAL A 275 18.85 -28.13 -7.67
N SER A 276 19.01 -28.68 -6.47
CA SER A 276 17.96 -29.47 -5.80
C SER A 276 16.75 -28.63 -5.38
N ALA A 277 16.97 -27.38 -4.93
CA ALA A 277 15.88 -26.48 -4.60
C ALA A 277 15.19 -25.95 -5.87
N ALA A 278 15.95 -25.64 -6.92
CA ALA A 278 15.41 -25.23 -8.22
C ALA A 278 14.55 -26.34 -8.86
N ALA A 279 15.04 -27.58 -8.90
CA ALA A 279 14.30 -28.72 -9.46
C ALA A 279 12.97 -28.96 -8.74
N ARG A 280 12.97 -28.89 -7.40
CA ARG A 280 11.74 -28.96 -6.59
C ARG A 280 10.78 -27.81 -6.91
N ALA A 281 11.28 -26.58 -6.99
CA ALA A 281 10.46 -25.41 -7.31
C ALA A 281 9.90 -25.42 -8.75
N MET A 282 10.55 -26.15 -9.66
CA MET A 282 10.11 -26.38 -11.04
C MET A 282 9.27 -27.67 -11.20
N GLN A 283 9.03 -28.41 -10.11
CA GLN A 283 8.28 -29.68 -10.10
C GLN A 283 8.85 -30.72 -11.09
N MET A 284 10.18 -30.82 -11.17
CA MET A 284 10.87 -31.78 -12.04
C MET A 284 11.95 -32.56 -11.31
N LYS A 285 12.35 -33.71 -11.87
CA LYS A 285 13.44 -34.52 -11.33
C LYS A 285 14.77 -33.74 -11.42
N ARG A 286 15.63 -33.91 -10.41
CA ARG A 286 16.96 -33.27 -10.37
C ARG A 286 17.83 -33.65 -11.59
N SER A 287 17.75 -34.90 -12.05
CA SER A 287 18.47 -35.38 -13.24
C SER A 287 18.03 -34.66 -14.52
N THR A 288 16.73 -34.40 -14.66
CA THR A 288 16.18 -33.63 -15.79
C THR A 288 16.75 -32.21 -15.79
N LEU A 289 16.73 -31.53 -14.65
CA LEU A 289 17.30 -30.18 -14.55
C LEU A 289 18.81 -30.18 -14.84
N TYR A 290 19.56 -31.16 -14.36
CA TYR A 290 20.99 -31.28 -14.69
C TYR A 290 21.26 -31.44 -16.18
N SER A 291 20.48 -32.28 -16.87
CA SER A 291 20.60 -32.44 -18.32
C SER A 291 20.31 -31.14 -19.06
N MET A 292 19.31 -30.36 -18.60
CA MET A 292 19.00 -29.06 -19.17
C MET A 292 20.12 -28.03 -18.92
N LEU A 293 20.73 -28.04 -17.72
CA LEU A 293 21.86 -27.16 -17.41
C LEU A 293 23.07 -27.44 -18.29
N ASP A 294 23.36 -28.72 -18.53
CA ASP A 294 24.45 -29.18 -19.40
C ASP A 294 24.20 -28.71 -20.85
N ARG A 295 22.98 -28.95 -21.36
CA ARG A 295 22.54 -28.55 -22.71
C ARG A 295 22.68 -27.04 -22.97
N HIS A 296 22.52 -26.22 -21.92
CA HIS A 296 22.54 -24.76 -22.01
C HIS A 296 23.86 -24.13 -21.56
N GLY A 297 24.86 -24.93 -21.19
CA GLY A 297 26.17 -24.43 -20.72
C GLY A 297 26.07 -23.61 -19.44
N LEU A 298 25.11 -23.93 -18.56
CA LEU A 298 24.87 -23.23 -17.29
C LEU A 298 25.49 -23.95 -16.07
N LYS A 299 26.25 -25.02 -16.32
CA LYS A 299 26.92 -25.81 -15.31
C LYS A 299 28.20 -25.07 -14.90
N LYS A 300 28.27 -24.64 -13.64
CA LYS A 300 29.52 -24.18 -13.03
C LYS A 300 30.35 -25.37 -12.60
#